data_AF-A0A264Y551-F1
#
_entry.id   AF-A0A264Y551-F1
#
_cell.length_a   1.000
_cell.length_b   1.000
_cell.length_c   1.000
_cell.angle_alpha   90.00
_cell.angle_beta   90.00
_cell.angle_gamma   90.00
#
_symmetry.space_group_name_H-M   'P 1'
#
loop_
_entity.id
_entity.type
_entity.pdbx_description
1 polymer ?
#
loop_
_entity_poly.entity_id
_entity_poly.type
_entity_poly.pdbx_seq_one_letter_code
_entity_poly.pdbx_strand_id
1 'polypeptide(L)'
;MSNKRDLKRNVNYVCSELFSEVVAASMYSDKVSDEDVKALLASILVIHNDYVRRVSHVEPGMKPKVFFKNLTTSFNKQVSEIVDQVVSLG
;
A
#
# COMPACT_ATOMS: atom_id res chain seq x y z
N MET A 1 14.19 12.09 -14.02
CA MET A 1 13.65 10.71 -13.94
C MET A 1 13.84 10.02 -12.58
N SER A 2 14.53 10.61 -11.60
CA SER A 2 14.69 10.00 -10.25
C SER A 2 13.35 9.78 -9.51
N ASN A 3 12.48 10.79 -9.51
CA ASN A 3 11.26 10.77 -8.68
C ASN A 3 10.30 9.59 -8.95
N LYS A 4 10.09 9.18 -10.22
CA LYS A 4 9.19 8.04 -10.53
C LYS A 4 9.76 6.70 -10.06
N ARG A 5 11.07 6.47 -10.25
CA ARG A 5 11.73 5.23 -9.84
C ARG A 5 11.75 5.12 -8.32
N ASP A 6 12.10 6.22 -7.66
CA ASP A 6 12.16 6.27 -6.20
C ASP A 6 10.76 6.10 -5.59
N LEU A 7 9.72 6.69 -6.20
CA LEU A 7 8.34 6.51 -5.75
C LEU A 7 7.84 5.06 -5.92
N LYS A 8 8.15 4.39 -7.05
CA LYS A 8 7.84 2.95 -7.20
C LYS A 8 8.57 2.10 -6.17
N ARG A 9 9.85 2.41 -5.90
CA ARG A 9 10.64 1.71 -4.89
C ARG A 9 10.00 1.87 -3.50
N ASN A 10 9.56 3.07 -3.16
CA ASN A 10 8.87 3.33 -1.89
C ASN A 10 7.54 2.58 -1.79
N VAL A 11 6.73 2.57 -2.86
CA VAL A 11 5.48 1.78 -2.90
C VAL A 11 5.77 0.30 -2.69
N ASN A 12 6.76 -0.26 -3.40
CA ASN A 12 7.18 -1.65 -3.22
C ASN A 12 7.60 -1.93 -1.77
N TYR A 13 8.49 -1.10 -1.22
CA TYR A 13 9.03 -1.27 0.12
C TYR A 13 7.93 -1.25 1.18
N VAL A 14 7.08 -0.23 1.17
CA VAL A 14 5.98 -0.10 2.15
C VAL A 14 4.99 -1.26 2.04
N CYS A 15 4.60 -1.67 0.82
CA CYS A 15 3.68 -2.79 0.65
C CYS A 15 4.30 -4.12 1.09
N SER A 16 5.60 -4.34 0.87
CA SER A 16 6.30 -5.53 1.33
C SER A 16 6.40 -5.61 2.85
N GLU A 17 6.66 -4.49 3.52
CA GLU A 17 6.66 -4.42 4.99
C GLU A 17 5.26 -4.70 5.54
N LEU A 18 4.22 -4.03 5.02
CA LEU A 18 2.82 -4.28 5.43
C LEU A 18 2.42 -5.75 5.24
N PHE A 19 2.77 -6.34 4.10
CA PHE A 19 2.47 -7.74 3.82
C PHE A 19 3.14 -8.67 4.84
N SER A 20 4.40 -8.41 5.18
CA SER A 20 5.16 -9.18 6.16
C SER A 20 4.57 -9.04 7.56
N GLU A 21 4.13 -7.83 7.93
CA GLU A 21 3.49 -7.56 9.21
C GLU A 21 2.17 -8.31 9.35
N VAL A 22 1.33 -8.34 8.30
CA VAL A 22 0.07 -9.10 8.29
C VAL A 22 0.33 -10.61 8.49
N VAL A 23 1.33 -11.15 7.79
CA VAL A 23 1.73 -12.56 7.94
C VAL A 23 2.26 -12.82 9.35
N ALA A 24 3.03 -11.91 9.93
CA ALA A 24 3.49 -12.05 11.31
C ALA A 24 2.31 -12.02 12.29
N ALA A 25 1.41 -11.03 12.17
CA ALA A 25 0.25 -10.89 13.03
C ALA A 25 -0.65 -12.14 12.98
N SER A 26 -0.83 -12.76 11.81
CA SER A 26 -1.61 -13.99 11.68
C SER A 26 -0.96 -15.21 12.34
N MET A 27 0.37 -15.23 12.51
CA MET A 27 1.08 -16.31 13.21
C MET A 27 1.00 -16.18 14.73
N TYR A 28 0.80 -14.97 15.26
CA TYR A 28 0.82 -14.71 16.70
C TYR A 28 -0.58 -14.48 17.31
N SER A 29 -1.63 -14.35 16.50
CA SER A 29 -2.98 -14.04 16.98
C SER A 29 -3.92 -15.24 16.85
N ASP A 30 -4.36 -15.78 17.98
CA ASP A 30 -5.31 -16.91 18.04
C ASP A 30 -6.76 -16.53 17.65
N LYS A 31 -7.01 -15.24 17.37
CA LYS A 31 -8.36 -14.68 17.19
C LYS A 31 -8.71 -14.30 15.76
N VAL A 32 -7.76 -14.37 14.83
CA VAL A 32 -7.95 -13.88 13.47
C VAL A 32 -8.33 -15.02 12.53
N SER A 33 -9.36 -14.83 11.72
CA SER A 33 -9.73 -15.81 10.70
C SER A 33 -8.76 -15.77 9.51
N ASP A 34 -8.54 -16.93 8.88
CA ASP A 34 -7.73 -17.02 7.66
C ASP A 34 -8.34 -16.18 6.52
N GLU A 35 -9.67 -16.05 6.48
CA GLU A 35 -10.38 -15.17 5.56
C GLU A 35 -10.01 -13.69 5.74
N ASP A 36 -9.96 -13.19 6.97
CA ASP A 36 -9.62 -11.78 7.26
C ASP A 36 -8.17 -11.48 6.87
N VAL A 37 -7.24 -12.39 7.17
CA VAL A 37 -5.84 -12.29 6.77
C VAL A 37 -5.72 -12.23 5.25
N LYS A 38 -6.37 -13.16 4.54
CA LYS A 38 -6.37 -13.19 3.07
C LYS A 38 -6.96 -11.93 2.46
N ALA A 39 -8.05 -11.41 3.02
CA ALA A 39 -8.67 -10.17 2.56
C ALA A 39 -7.72 -8.97 2.70
N LEU A 40 -6.98 -8.89 3.81
CA LEU A 40 -6.01 -7.83 4.05
C LEU A 40 -4.78 -7.93 3.13
N LEU A 41 -4.23 -9.14 2.97
CA LEU A 41 -3.12 -9.40 2.03
C LEU A 41 -3.52 -9.08 0.59
N ALA A 42 -4.73 -9.47 0.17
CA ALA A 42 -5.25 -9.14 -1.15
C ALA A 42 -5.40 -7.63 -1.34
N SER A 43 -5.88 -6.91 -0.32
CA SER A 43 -6.01 -5.46 -0.35
C SER A 43 -4.64 -4.78 -0.56
N ILE A 44 -3.60 -5.21 0.16
CA ILE A 44 -2.23 -4.71 -0.03
C ILE A 44 -1.75 -4.92 -1.46
N LEU A 45 -2.00 -6.10 -2.06
CA LEU A 45 -1.61 -6.38 -3.45
C LEU A 45 -2.36 -5.50 -4.47
N VAL A 46 -3.65 -5.23 -4.24
CA VAL A 46 -4.44 -4.33 -5.09
C VAL A 46 -3.90 -2.90 -5.03
N ILE A 47 -3.63 -2.39 -3.82
CA ILE A 47 -3.04 -1.07 -3.60
C ILE A 47 -1.68 -1.00 -4.31
N HIS A 48 -0.80 -1.97 -4.08
CA HIS A 48 0.50 -2.05 -4.72
C HIS A 48 0.41 -1.95 -6.24
N ASN A 49 -0.45 -2.78 -6.86
CA ASN A 49 -0.61 -2.81 -8.31
C ASN A 49 -1.10 -1.47 -8.86
N ASP A 50 -2.11 -0.85 -8.23
CA ASP A 50 -2.66 0.44 -8.64
C ASP A 50 -1.59 1.52 -8.62
N TYR A 51 -0.89 1.69 -7.49
CA TYR A 51 0.06 2.79 -7.34
C TYR A 51 1.29 2.60 -8.23
N VAL A 52 1.83 1.39 -8.40
CA VAL A 52 2.95 1.15 -9.32
C VAL A 52 2.58 1.52 -10.77
N ARG A 53 1.34 1.22 -11.19
CA ARG A 53 0.84 1.59 -12.53
C ARG A 53 0.63 3.09 -12.65
N ARG A 54 -0.03 3.72 -11.68
CA ARG A 54 -0.29 5.17 -11.66
C ARG A 54 0.98 6.01 -11.64
N VAL A 55 2.05 5.59 -10.97
CA VAL A 55 3.34 6.30 -11.04
C VAL A 55 3.88 6.39 -12.47
N SER A 56 3.56 5.42 -13.32
CA SER A 56 3.98 5.40 -14.73
C SER A 56 3.17 6.35 -15.60
N HIS A 57 1.89 6.58 -15.27
CA HIS A 57 0.92 7.30 -16.08
C HIS A 57 0.42 8.55 -15.37
N VAL A 58 0.99 9.72 -15.73
CA VAL A 58 0.49 11.02 -15.27
C VAL A 58 -0.81 11.33 -16.01
N GLU A 59 -1.84 11.76 -15.28
CA GLU A 59 -3.14 12.11 -15.84
C GLU A 59 -3.05 13.24 -16.87
N PRO A 60 -3.63 13.08 -18.08
CA PRO A 60 -3.69 14.14 -19.06
C PRO A 60 -4.36 15.39 -18.49
N GLY A 61 -3.78 16.56 -18.72
CA GLY A 61 -4.31 17.85 -18.23
C GLY A 61 -3.90 18.21 -16.80
N MET A 62 -3.23 17.34 -16.05
CA MET A 62 -2.73 17.64 -14.70
C MET A 62 -1.24 17.98 -14.70
N LYS A 63 -0.84 19.02 -13.93
CA LYS A 63 0.59 19.32 -13.73
C LYS A 63 1.28 18.15 -12.99
N PRO A 64 2.42 17.62 -13.48
CA PRO A 64 3.06 16.45 -12.87
C PRO A 64 3.34 16.57 -11.37
N LYS A 65 3.74 17.76 -10.90
CA LYS A 65 3.99 18.02 -9.47
C LYS A 65 2.74 17.85 -8.61
N VAL A 66 1.59 18.29 -9.11
CA VAL A 66 0.28 18.16 -8.42
C VAL A 66 -0.14 16.70 -8.41
N PHE A 67 -0.01 16.03 -9.57
CA PHE A 67 -0.32 14.60 -9.70
C PHE A 67 0.45 13.75 -8.69
N PHE A 68 1.78 13.87 -8.64
CA PHE A 68 2.59 13.06 -7.71
C PHE A 68 2.33 13.40 -6.24
N LYS A 69 2.05 14.67 -5.91
CA LYS A 69 1.67 15.05 -4.54
C LYS A 69 0.35 14.38 -4.14
N ASN A 70 -0.66 14.41 -5.00
CA ASN A 70 -1.95 13.78 -4.74
C ASN A 70 -1.79 12.26 -4.65
N LEU A 71 -1.02 11.66 -5.56
CA LEU A 71 -0.73 10.23 -5.57
C LEU A 71 -0.10 9.78 -4.24
N THR A 72 0.95 10.47 -3.76
CA THR A 72 1.58 10.16 -2.47
C THR A 72 0.63 10.37 -1.29
N THR A 73 -0.20 11.42 -1.31
CA THR A 73 -1.17 11.68 -0.24
C THR A 73 -2.22 10.56 -0.16
N SER A 74 -2.76 10.15 -1.31
CA SER A 74 -3.74 9.06 -1.39
C SER A 74 -3.12 7.71 -0.99
N PHE A 75 -1.87 7.45 -1.41
CA PHE A 75 -1.16 6.23 -1.02
C PHE A 75 -0.99 6.15 0.49
N ASN A 76 -0.47 7.22 1.10
CA ASN A 76 -0.25 7.26 2.54
C ASN A 76 -1.55 7.08 3.32
N LYS A 77 -2.66 7.64 2.85
CA LYS A 77 -3.97 7.45 3.48
C LYS A 77 -4.39 5.98 3.49
N GLN A 78 -4.29 5.29 2.35
CA GLN A 78 -4.64 3.87 2.25
C GLN A 78 -3.69 3.00 3.07
N VAL A 79 -2.40 3.32 3.09
CA VAL A 79 -1.42 2.65 3.95
C VAL A 79 -1.78 2.79 5.43
N SER A 80 -2.14 4.01 5.88
CA SER A 80 -2.57 4.24 7.26
C SER A 80 -3.82 3.42 7.62
N GLU A 81 -4.81 3.36 6.72
CA GLU A 81 -6.01 2.54 6.92
C GLU A 81 -5.67 1.04 7.07
N ILE A 82 -4.73 0.52 6.27
CA ILE A 82 -4.25 -0.86 6.42
C ILE A 82 -3.50 -1.05 7.73
N VAL A 83 -2.64 -0.11 8.14
CA VAL A 83 -1.92 -0.19 9.43
C VAL A 83 -2.91 -0.26 10.60
N ASP A 84 -3.95 0.57 10.60
CA ASP A 84 -4.98 0.55 11.64
C ASP A 84 -5.70 -0.82 11.68
N GLN A 85 -5.97 -1.41 10.52
CA GLN A 85 -6.52 -2.76 10.42
C GLN A 85 -5.56 -3.82 10.96
N VAL A 86 -4.27 -3.76 10.62
CA VAL A 86 -3.25 -4.69 11.14
C VAL A 86 -3.14 -4.61 12.66
N VAL A 87 -3.12 -3.40 13.22
CA VAL A 87 -3.06 -3.20 14.67
C VAL A 87 -4.31 -3.78 15.35
N SER A 88 -5.46 -3.77 14.69
CA SER A 88 -6.67 -4.41 15.22
C SER A 88 -6.68 -5.94 15.15
N LEU A 89 -5.74 -6.56 14.42
CA LEU A 89 -5.57 -8.02 14.34
C LEU A 89 -4.76 -8.61 15.51
N GLY A 90 -3.87 -7.80 16.11
CA GLY A 90 -3.07 -8.18 17.29
C GLY A 90 -3.73 -7.85 18.61
#